data_AF-A0AAD7YT22-F1
#
_entry.id   AF-A0AAD7YT22-F1
#
_cell.length_a   1.000
_cell.length_b   1.000
_cell.length_c   1.000
_cell.angle_alpha   90.00
_cell.angle_beta   90.00
_cell.angle_gamma   90.00
#
_symmetry.space_group_name_H-M   'P 1'
#
loop_
_entity.id
_entity.type
_entity.pdbx_description
1 polymer ?
#
loop_
_entity_poly.entity_id
_entity_poly.type
_entity_poly.pdbx_seq_one_letter_code
_entity_poly.pdbx_strand_id
1 'polypeptide(L)'
;MQSSSTVLQKRELPKLMACMTKSSLETFRTKALFSMAFLDSSGVRRKRRALHECLIKELKENGFSDAAEYLQDLIYDNIQLVNEDEIGIVVDLRKRKDYLEHISDQLQKAEEARGRAHTKKECLYLLNLALFYAEKEKGILWLAEKFYQAAIAVGSQYLVDGGRLKAVCKYHYGSFLLDKFPGADPEEAFVVLTEVRDSAMGKVVFFISLNLICLRIFP
;
A
#
# COMPACT_ATOMS: atom_id res chain seq x y z
N MET A 1 -23.81 -6.41 11.79
CA MET A 1 -23.11 -5.16 12.16
C MET A 1 -23.61 -4.04 11.28
N GLN A 2 -23.96 -2.92 11.90
CA GLN A 2 -24.84 -1.88 11.36
C GLN A 2 -24.21 -1.15 10.17
N SER A 3 -24.93 -1.18 9.05
CA SER A 3 -24.72 -0.27 7.93
C SER A 3 -25.05 1.14 8.38
N SER A 4 -24.04 1.97 8.63
CA SER A 4 -24.22 3.41 8.79
C SER A 4 -24.55 3.99 7.40
N SER A 5 -25.83 3.93 7.04
CA SER A 5 -26.40 4.74 5.97
C SER A 5 -26.21 6.20 6.35
N THR A 6 -25.17 6.84 5.81
CA THR A 6 -25.04 8.29 5.87
C THR A 6 -26.16 8.87 5.02
N VAL A 7 -27.31 9.12 5.66
CA VAL A 7 -28.40 9.93 5.12
C VAL A 7 -27.77 11.26 4.71
N LEU A 8 -27.83 11.58 3.42
CA LEU A 8 -27.42 12.87 2.91
C LEU A 8 -28.26 13.94 3.62
N GLN A 9 -27.69 14.61 4.62
CA GLN A 9 -28.28 15.82 5.15
C GLN A 9 -28.39 16.80 3.98
N LYS A 10 -29.64 17.05 3.56
CA LYS A 10 -29.97 18.13 2.64
C LYS A 10 -29.35 19.39 3.26
N ARG A 11 -28.34 19.96 2.61
CA ARG A 11 -27.74 21.21 3.06
C ARG A 11 -28.86 22.24 3.09
N GLU A 12 -29.22 22.70 4.27
CA GLU A 12 -30.14 23.82 4.40
C GLU A 12 -29.45 25.03 3.79
N LEU A 13 -29.98 25.49 2.66
CA LEU A 13 -29.51 26.72 2.05
C LEU A 13 -29.77 27.85 3.06
N PRO A 14 -28.78 28.72 3.34
CA PRO A 14 -29.01 29.85 4.23
C PRO A 14 -30.19 30.65 3.69
N LYS A 15 -31.20 30.87 4.56
CA LYS A 15 -32.37 31.68 4.22
C LYS A 15 -31.87 33.08 3.83
N LEU A 16 -32.00 33.42 2.55
CA LEU A 16 -31.67 34.75 2.05
C LEU A 16 -32.59 35.75 2.75
N MET A 17 -32.01 36.60 3.61
CA MET A 17 -32.72 37.74 4.18
C MET A 17 -33.12 38.68 3.02
N ALA A 18 -34.38 39.13 3.00
CA ALA A 18 -34.97 39.90 1.89
C ALA A 18 -34.33 41.29 1.63
N CYS A 19 -33.32 41.68 2.41
CA CYS A 19 -32.73 43.01 2.42
C CYS A 19 -31.19 42.98 2.28
N MET A 20 -30.66 42.14 1.40
CA MET A 20 -29.24 42.20 1.03
C MET A 20 -29.01 43.17 -0.13
N THR A 21 -28.00 44.03 0.00
CA THR A 21 -27.54 44.88 -1.10
C THR A 21 -26.89 44.02 -2.19
N LYS A 22 -26.96 44.48 -3.45
CA LYS A 22 -26.44 43.74 -4.62
C LYS A 22 -24.97 43.34 -4.45
N SER A 23 -24.16 44.20 -3.84
CA SER A 23 -22.75 43.95 -3.52
C SER A 23 -22.54 42.81 -2.52
N SER A 24 -23.39 42.71 -1.50
CA SER A 24 -23.33 41.61 -0.53
C SER A 24 -23.70 40.28 -1.19
N LEU A 25 -24.70 40.26 -2.07
CA LEU A 25 -25.10 39.06 -2.83
C LEU A 25 -23.98 38.55 -3.75
N GLU A 26 -23.27 39.44 -4.44
CA GLU A 26 -22.12 39.09 -5.27
C GLU A 26 -20.94 38.55 -4.44
N THR A 27 -20.72 39.14 -3.26
CA THR A 27 -19.70 38.68 -2.30
C THR A 27 -20.03 37.28 -1.73
N PHE A 28 -21.30 37.01 -1.46
CA PHE A 28 -21.77 35.69 -1.04
C PHE A 28 -21.69 34.66 -2.17
N ARG A 29 -22.03 35.04 -3.41
CA ARG A 29 -21.89 34.16 -4.58
C ARG A 29 -20.45 33.78 -4.83
N THR A 30 -19.53 34.74 -4.83
CA THR A 30 -18.10 34.46 -4.97
C THR A 30 -17.58 33.59 -3.82
N LYS A 31 -17.89 33.94 -2.55
CA LYS A 31 -17.54 33.08 -1.40
C LYS A 31 -18.13 31.68 -1.50
N ALA A 32 -19.36 31.53 -1.96
CA ALA A 32 -20.00 30.22 -2.12
C ALA A 32 -19.35 29.42 -3.26
N LEU A 33 -19.03 30.05 -4.38
CA LEU A 33 -18.30 29.44 -5.50
C LEU A 33 -16.88 29.00 -5.10
N PHE A 34 -16.19 29.80 -4.28
CA PHE A 34 -14.87 29.43 -3.75
C PHE A 34 -14.96 28.42 -2.57
N SER A 35 -16.06 28.40 -1.81
CA SER A 35 -16.29 27.42 -0.74
C SER A 35 -16.81 26.07 -1.24
N MET A 36 -17.37 26.04 -2.46
CA MET A 36 -17.66 24.79 -3.12
C MET A 36 -16.32 24.15 -3.42
N ALA A 37 -15.97 23.11 -2.67
CA ALA A 37 -14.83 22.27 -2.97
C ALA A 37 -14.93 21.85 -4.44
N PHE A 38 -14.13 22.47 -5.30
CA PHE A 38 -14.00 22.08 -6.69
C PHE A 38 -13.56 20.63 -6.68
N LEU A 39 -14.47 19.72 -7.02
CA LEU A 39 -14.12 18.33 -7.20
C LEU A 39 -13.34 18.29 -8.51
N ASP A 40 -12.03 18.07 -8.40
CA ASP A 40 -11.21 17.71 -9.54
C ASP A 40 -11.82 16.49 -10.25
N SER A 41 -11.52 16.32 -11.54
CA SER A 41 -11.95 15.20 -12.37
C SER A 41 -11.77 13.84 -11.66
N SER A 42 -10.67 13.68 -10.91
CA SER A 42 -10.39 12.53 -10.04
C SER A 42 -11.37 12.42 -8.87
N GLY A 43 -11.69 13.52 -8.18
CA GLY A 43 -12.66 13.57 -7.10
C GLY A 43 -14.10 13.25 -7.53
N VAL A 44 -14.47 13.59 -8.77
CA VAL A 44 -15.77 13.19 -9.36
C VAL A 44 -15.78 11.69 -9.68
N ARG A 45 -14.68 11.14 -10.23
CA ARG A 45 -14.56 9.71 -10.56
C ARG A 45 -14.66 8.83 -9.32
N ARG A 46 -13.92 9.16 -8.26
CA ARG A 46 -13.90 8.41 -6.98
C ARG A 46 -15.26 8.36 -6.28
N LYS A 47 -16.18 9.28 -6.59
CA LYS A 47 -17.57 9.24 -6.09
C LYS A 47 -18.52 8.36 -6.89
N ARG A 48 -18.22 8.12 -8.18
CA ARG A 48 -19.12 7.42 -9.10
C ARG A 48 -18.74 5.95 -9.33
N ARG A 49 -17.46 5.59 -9.12
CA ARG A 49 -16.92 4.26 -9.39
C ARG A 49 -16.29 3.64 -8.14
N ALA A 50 -16.00 2.35 -8.21
CA ALA A 50 -15.25 1.66 -7.17
C ALA A 50 -13.83 2.24 -7.06
N LEU A 51 -13.35 2.42 -5.82
CA LEU A 51 -12.08 3.12 -5.57
C LEU A 51 -10.89 2.45 -6.27
N HIS A 52 -10.85 1.11 -6.26
CA HIS A 52 -9.75 0.36 -6.86
C HIS A 52 -9.62 0.62 -8.38
N GLU A 53 -10.74 0.69 -9.11
CA GLU A 53 -10.72 1.06 -10.54
C GLU A 53 -10.25 2.50 -10.76
N CYS A 54 -10.63 3.41 -9.86
CA CYS A 54 -10.18 4.81 -9.93
C CYS A 54 -8.67 4.90 -9.73
N LEU A 55 -8.13 4.25 -8.70
CA LEU A 55 -6.70 4.27 -8.40
C LEU A 55 -5.87 3.68 -9.55
N ILE A 56 -6.28 2.55 -10.13
CA ILE A 56 -5.57 1.96 -11.29
C ILE A 56 -5.51 2.96 -12.46
N LYS A 57 -6.63 3.66 -12.75
CA LYS A 57 -6.66 4.65 -13.83
C LYS A 57 -5.82 5.88 -13.53
N GLU A 58 -5.91 6.40 -12.31
CA GLU A 58 -5.12 7.54 -11.86
C GLU A 58 -3.62 7.24 -11.93
N LEU A 59 -3.20 6.03 -11.52
CA LEU A 59 -1.81 5.59 -11.65
C LEU A 59 -1.34 5.57 -13.11
N LYS A 60 -2.13 4.99 -14.02
CA LYS A 60 -1.82 4.98 -15.46
C LYS A 60 -1.77 6.39 -16.06
N GLU A 61 -2.71 7.26 -15.69
CA GLU A 61 -2.73 8.67 -16.13
C GLU A 61 -1.50 9.45 -15.66
N ASN A 62 -0.97 9.14 -14.47
CA ASN A 62 0.23 9.75 -13.90
C ASN A 62 1.55 9.14 -14.40
N GLY A 63 1.50 8.13 -15.27
CA GLY A 63 2.68 7.45 -15.82
C GLY A 63 3.27 6.35 -14.93
N PHE A 64 2.54 5.91 -13.91
CA PHE A 64 2.91 4.78 -13.04
C PHE A 64 2.28 3.48 -13.57
N SER A 65 2.73 3.02 -14.73
CA SER A 65 2.14 1.87 -15.42
C SER A 65 2.31 0.58 -14.62
N ASP A 66 3.50 0.38 -14.05
CA ASP A 66 3.85 -0.90 -13.44
C ASP A 66 3.25 -1.01 -12.05
N ALA A 67 3.17 0.10 -11.31
CA ALA A 67 2.38 0.16 -10.08
C ALA A 67 0.90 -0.12 -10.36
N ALA A 68 0.35 0.38 -11.48
CA ALA A 68 -1.05 0.15 -11.83
C ALA A 68 -1.32 -1.32 -12.20
N GLU A 69 -0.42 -1.95 -12.96
CA GLU A 69 -0.50 -3.37 -13.31
C GLU A 69 -0.36 -4.24 -12.07
N TYR A 70 0.64 -3.98 -11.23
CA TYR A 70 0.84 -4.73 -10.00
C TYR A 70 -0.35 -4.60 -9.04
N LEU A 71 -0.94 -3.39 -8.90
CA LEU A 71 -2.15 -3.21 -8.09
C LEU A 71 -3.34 -3.99 -8.68
N GLN A 72 -3.47 -4.04 -10.01
CA GLN A 72 -4.51 -4.81 -10.68
C GLN A 72 -4.36 -6.32 -10.41
N ASP A 73 -3.14 -6.84 -10.47
CA ASP A 73 -2.85 -8.25 -10.17
C ASP A 73 -3.15 -8.58 -8.71
N LEU A 74 -2.79 -7.69 -7.77
CA LEU A 74 -3.13 -7.85 -6.35
C LEU A 74 -4.64 -7.93 -6.10
N ILE A 75 -5.42 -7.12 -6.82
CA ILE A 75 -6.89 -7.16 -6.72
C ILE A 75 -7.43 -8.45 -7.31
N TYR A 76 -6.86 -8.92 -8.42
CA TYR A 76 -7.24 -10.19 -9.03
C TYR A 76 -6.99 -11.36 -8.07
N ASP A 77 -5.79 -11.45 -7.50
CA ASP A 77 -5.43 -12.47 -6.51
C ASP A 77 -6.38 -12.43 -5.31
N ASN A 78 -6.69 -11.24 -4.79
CA ASN A 78 -7.62 -11.10 -3.67
C ASN A 78 -9.03 -11.59 -4.01
N ILE A 79 -9.52 -11.35 -5.23
CA ILE A 79 -10.84 -11.83 -5.65
C ILE A 79 -10.86 -13.36 -5.65
N GLN A 80 -9.80 -14.02 -6.13
CA GLN A 80 -9.73 -15.49 -6.10
C GLN A 80 -9.74 -16.00 -4.66
N LEU A 81 -8.88 -15.44 -3.80
CA LEU A 81 -8.81 -15.84 -2.39
C LEU A 81 -10.14 -15.64 -1.65
N VAL A 82 -10.86 -14.55 -1.92
CA VAL A 82 -12.18 -14.29 -1.32
C VAL A 82 -13.24 -15.26 -1.85
N ASN A 83 -13.14 -15.72 -3.09
CA ASN A 83 -14.09 -16.68 -3.66
C ASN A 83 -13.85 -18.11 -3.15
N GLU A 84 -12.58 -18.46 -2.89
CA GLU A 84 -12.18 -19.77 -2.37
C GLU A 84 -12.35 -19.88 -0.84
N ASP A 85 -12.42 -18.75 -0.15
CA ASP A 85 -12.56 -18.71 1.31
C ASP A 85 -14.00 -18.97 1.77
N GLU A 86 -14.25 -20.22 2.16
CA GLU A 86 -15.53 -20.66 2.73
C GLU A 86 -15.78 -20.11 4.15
N ILE A 87 -14.73 -19.72 4.87
CA ILE A 87 -14.78 -19.35 6.30
C ILE A 87 -14.96 -17.82 6.47
N GLY A 88 -14.55 -17.02 5.48
CA GLY A 88 -14.66 -15.57 5.49
C GLY A 88 -13.58 -14.88 6.33
N ILE A 89 -12.40 -15.48 6.42
CA ILE A 89 -11.21 -14.93 7.10
C ILE A 89 -10.50 -13.90 6.20
N VAL A 90 -10.49 -14.10 4.89
CA VAL A 90 -9.78 -13.26 3.92
C VAL A 90 -10.46 -11.89 3.82
N VAL A 91 -9.66 -10.83 3.95
CA VAL A 91 -10.15 -9.46 3.84
C VAL A 91 -10.31 -9.08 2.38
N ASP A 92 -11.52 -8.66 1.98
CA ASP A 92 -11.78 -8.10 0.65
C ASP A 92 -11.17 -6.69 0.54
N LEU A 93 -10.08 -6.56 -0.23
CA LEU A 93 -9.35 -5.32 -0.45
C LEU A 93 -10.24 -4.23 -1.08
N ARG A 94 -11.23 -4.61 -1.89
CA ARG A 94 -12.12 -3.64 -2.57
C ARG A 94 -12.97 -2.85 -1.58
N LYS A 95 -13.19 -3.41 -0.38
CA LYS A 95 -13.95 -2.76 0.70
C LYS A 95 -13.05 -1.91 1.61
N ARG A 96 -11.74 -2.15 1.65
CA ARG A 96 -10.76 -1.47 2.52
C ARG A 96 -10.07 -0.33 1.78
N LYS A 97 -10.71 0.85 1.80
CA LYS A 97 -10.18 2.06 1.14
C LYS A 97 -8.81 2.45 1.66
N ASP A 98 -8.62 2.42 2.97
CA ASP A 98 -7.36 2.82 3.63
C ASP A 98 -6.17 1.98 3.14
N TYR A 99 -6.39 0.68 2.87
CA TYR A 99 -5.36 -0.21 2.34
C TYR A 99 -5.04 0.09 0.89
N LEU A 100 -6.07 0.28 0.06
CA LEU A 100 -5.87 0.61 -1.35
C LEU A 100 -5.11 1.94 -1.52
N GLU A 101 -5.46 2.96 -0.74
CA GLU A 101 -4.76 4.24 -0.77
C GLU A 101 -3.30 4.10 -0.30
N HIS A 102 -3.06 3.41 0.81
CA HIS A 102 -1.71 3.17 1.32
C HIS A 102 -0.83 2.37 0.33
N ILE A 103 -1.35 1.28 -0.24
CA ILE A 103 -0.64 0.48 -1.25
C ILE A 103 -0.32 1.35 -2.46
N SER A 104 -1.30 2.10 -2.97
CA SER A 104 -1.09 2.96 -4.15
C SER A 104 -0.04 4.04 -3.93
N ASP A 105 0.03 4.66 -2.74
CA ASP A 105 1.03 5.66 -2.40
C ASP A 105 2.44 5.06 -2.32
N GLN A 106 2.59 3.90 -1.69
CA GLN A 106 3.88 3.25 -1.57
C GLN A 106 4.38 2.65 -2.89
N LEU A 107 3.49 2.12 -3.73
CA LEU A 107 3.85 1.64 -5.07
C LEU A 107 4.31 2.78 -5.98
N GLN A 108 3.66 3.95 -5.91
CA GLN A 108 4.14 5.15 -6.62
C GLN A 108 5.56 5.51 -6.19
N LYS A 109 5.84 5.56 -4.88
CA LYS A 109 7.18 5.85 -4.35
C LYS A 109 8.23 4.82 -4.80
N ALA A 110 7.85 3.55 -4.85
CA ALA A 110 8.72 2.48 -5.36
C ALA A 110 9.04 2.68 -6.85
N GLU A 111 8.02 2.93 -7.67
CA GLU A 111 8.19 3.15 -9.11
C GLU A 111 8.95 4.45 -9.42
N GLU A 112 8.71 5.53 -8.67
CA GLU A 112 9.52 6.76 -8.76
C GLU A 112 11.00 6.50 -8.44
N ALA A 113 11.28 5.71 -7.39
CA ALA A 113 12.64 5.35 -7.04
C ALA A 113 13.31 4.52 -8.14
N ARG A 114 12.56 3.58 -8.74
CA ARG A 114 13.01 2.77 -9.87
C ARG A 114 13.31 3.63 -11.10
N GLY A 115 12.43 4.57 -11.44
CA GLY A 115 12.62 5.51 -12.55
C GLY A 115 13.87 6.39 -12.41
N ARG A 116 14.35 6.60 -11.17
CA ARG A 116 15.60 7.32 -10.86
C ARG A 116 16.81 6.39 -10.66
N ALA A 117 16.70 5.11 -11.01
CA ALA A 117 17.72 4.07 -10.79
C ALA A 117 18.15 3.93 -9.31
N HIS A 118 17.27 4.24 -8.36
CA HIS A 118 17.50 4.09 -6.93
C HIS A 118 16.93 2.75 -6.41
N THR A 119 17.44 1.63 -6.93
CA THR A 119 16.98 0.25 -6.61
C THR A 119 16.94 -0.04 -5.10
N LYS A 120 17.90 0.50 -4.33
CA LYS A 120 17.90 0.37 -2.86
C LYS A 120 16.65 0.99 -2.23
N LYS A 121 16.22 2.17 -2.70
CA LYS A 121 15.03 2.86 -2.15
C LYS A 121 13.75 2.15 -2.58
N GLU A 122 13.68 1.70 -3.83
CA GLU A 122 12.58 0.89 -4.34
C GLU A 122 12.34 -0.36 -3.47
N CYS A 123 13.41 -1.14 -3.24
CA CYS A 123 13.36 -2.32 -2.39
C CYS A 123 12.93 -1.99 -0.95
N LEU A 124 13.41 -0.88 -0.38
CA LEU A 124 13.01 -0.45 0.97
C LEU A 124 11.53 -0.06 1.03
N TYR A 125 10.99 0.60 0.02
CA TYR A 125 9.55 0.91 -0.02
C TYR A 125 8.72 -0.39 -0.02
N LEU A 126 9.08 -1.37 -0.86
CA LEU A 126 8.41 -2.66 -0.89
C LEU A 126 8.56 -3.45 0.42
N LEU A 127 9.75 -3.45 1.02
CA LEU A 127 10.00 -4.11 2.30
C LEU A 127 9.19 -3.47 3.44
N ASN A 128 9.13 -2.14 3.49
CA ASN A 128 8.32 -1.43 4.50
C ASN A 128 6.83 -1.75 4.33
N LEU A 129 6.38 -1.87 3.09
CA LEU A 129 5.02 -2.25 2.74
C LEU A 129 4.73 -3.68 3.24
N ALA A 130 5.66 -4.62 3.03
CA ALA A 130 5.58 -5.99 3.55
C ALA A 130 5.53 -6.04 5.08
N LEU A 131 6.44 -5.33 5.75
CA LEU A 131 6.50 -5.24 7.22
C LEU A 131 5.19 -4.68 7.81
N PHE A 132 4.65 -3.62 7.21
CA PHE A 132 3.40 -3.00 7.64
C PHE A 132 2.22 -3.98 7.62
N TYR A 133 2.07 -4.77 6.54
CA TYR A 133 0.99 -5.75 6.44
C TYR A 133 1.26 -7.02 7.24
N ALA A 134 2.52 -7.37 7.50
CA ALA A 134 2.90 -8.47 8.38
C ALA A 134 2.49 -8.22 9.84
N GLU A 135 2.18 -6.99 10.22
CA GLU A 135 1.68 -6.63 11.56
C GLU A 135 0.15 -6.53 11.63
N LYS A 136 -0.55 -6.72 10.50
CA LYS A 136 -2.01 -6.65 10.46
C LYS A 136 -2.66 -8.01 10.73
N GLU A 137 -3.98 -8.01 10.63
CA GLU A 137 -4.85 -9.17 10.89
C GLU A 137 -4.51 -10.36 9.98
N LYS A 138 -4.81 -11.59 10.46
CA LYS A 138 -4.50 -12.83 9.74
C LYS A 138 -5.02 -12.86 8.29
N GLY A 139 -6.18 -12.28 8.05
CA GLY A 139 -6.84 -12.25 6.73
C GLY A 139 -6.14 -11.42 5.65
N ILE A 140 -5.06 -10.69 5.99
CA ILE A 140 -4.27 -9.92 5.01
C ILE A 140 -2.80 -10.32 4.94
N LEU A 141 -2.39 -11.38 5.65
CA LEU A 141 -0.99 -11.81 5.69
C LEU A 141 -0.48 -12.28 4.32
N TRP A 142 -1.36 -12.83 3.46
CA TRP A 142 -1.04 -13.16 2.07
C TRP A 142 -0.50 -11.94 1.29
N LEU A 143 -0.96 -10.73 1.64
CA LEU A 143 -0.51 -9.51 1.01
C LEU A 143 0.93 -9.18 1.44
N ALA A 144 1.25 -9.38 2.72
CA ALA A 144 2.62 -9.22 3.22
C ALA A 144 3.59 -10.18 2.51
N GLU A 145 3.17 -11.42 2.29
CA GLU A 145 3.94 -12.44 1.56
C GLU A 145 4.28 -11.95 0.13
N LYS A 146 3.28 -11.48 -0.63
CA LYS A 146 3.48 -10.94 -1.99
C LYS A 146 4.47 -9.78 -2.01
N PHE A 147 4.41 -8.88 -1.03
CA PHE A 147 5.34 -7.76 -0.93
C PHE A 147 6.75 -8.18 -0.51
N TYR A 148 6.90 -9.20 0.35
CA TYR A 148 8.22 -9.77 0.64
C TYR A 148 8.85 -10.39 -0.61
N GLN A 149 8.08 -11.17 -1.38
CA GLN A 149 8.55 -11.76 -2.62
C GLN A 149 9.00 -10.67 -3.62
N ALA A 150 8.21 -9.60 -3.77
CA ALA A 150 8.58 -8.45 -4.60
C ALA A 150 9.85 -7.75 -4.08
N ALA A 151 9.96 -7.51 -2.78
CA ALA A 151 11.14 -6.89 -2.18
C ALA A 151 12.41 -7.74 -2.36
N ILE A 152 12.31 -9.06 -2.24
CA ILE A 152 13.42 -10.00 -2.50
C ILE A 152 13.82 -9.97 -3.98
N ALA A 153 12.85 -9.93 -4.89
CA ALA A 153 13.10 -9.85 -6.33
C ALA A 153 13.87 -8.56 -6.68
N VAL A 154 13.40 -7.41 -6.24
CA VAL A 154 14.09 -6.12 -6.45
C VAL A 154 15.45 -6.11 -5.73
N GLY A 155 15.50 -6.58 -4.48
CA GLY A 155 16.74 -6.67 -3.70
C GLY A 155 17.81 -7.55 -4.36
N SER A 156 17.41 -8.54 -5.15
CA SER A 156 18.33 -9.40 -5.90
C SER A 156 19.02 -8.68 -7.07
N GLN A 157 18.42 -7.62 -7.59
CA GLN A 157 19.00 -6.80 -8.67
C GLN A 157 20.07 -5.83 -8.13
N TYR A 158 20.02 -5.52 -6.82
CA TYR A 158 20.97 -4.63 -6.17
C TYR A 158 22.25 -5.35 -5.72
N LEU A 159 23.22 -5.49 -6.63
CA LEU A 159 24.48 -6.20 -6.36
C LEU A 159 25.55 -5.35 -5.65
N VAL A 160 25.36 -4.02 -5.59
CA VAL A 160 26.36 -3.06 -5.09
C VAL A 160 26.72 -3.30 -3.62
N ASP A 161 25.80 -3.86 -2.82
CA ASP A 161 26.03 -4.13 -1.40
C ASP A 161 26.50 -5.57 -1.09
N GLY A 162 26.85 -6.33 -2.13
CA GLY A 162 27.27 -7.73 -1.98
C GLY A 162 26.15 -8.67 -1.54
N GLY A 163 24.90 -8.34 -1.87
CA GLY A 163 23.71 -9.15 -1.60
C GLY A 163 23.10 -8.94 -0.22
N ARG A 164 23.49 -7.86 0.47
CA ARG A 164 23.05 -7.58 1.83
C ARG A 164 21.57 -7.23 1.91
N LEU A 165 21.07 -6.40 1.00
CA LEU A 165 19.67 -6.00 0.95
C LEU A 165 18.76 -7.20 0.68
N LYS A 166 19.15 -8.07 -0.26
CA LYS A 166 18.46 -9.35 -0.53
C LYS A 166 18.39 -10.20 0.74
N ALA A 167 19.50 -10.37 1.44
CA ALA A 167 19.56 -11.18 2.67
C ALA A 167 18.70 -10.59 3.81
N VAL A 168 18.64 -9.26 3.95
CA VAL A 168 17.74 -8.59 4.91
C VAL A 168 16.27 -8.88 4.58
N CYS A 169 15.87 -8.75 3.31
CA CYS A 169 14.50 -9.06 2.89
C CYS A 169 14.14 -10.53 3.16
N LYS A 170 15.06 -11.46 2.82
CA LYS A 170 14.89 -12.89 3.08
C LYS A 170 14.81 -13.22 4.57
N TYR A 171 15.59 -12.54 5.41
CA TYR A 171 15.52 -12.74 6.86
C TYR A 171 14.13 -12.39 7.42
N HIS A 172 13.60 -11.22 7.05
CA HIS A 172 12.27 -10.80 7.48
C HIS A 172 11.18 -11.71 6.92
N TYR A 173 11.31 -12.16 5.67
CA TYR A 173 10.40 -13.12 5.06
C TYR A 173 10.40 -14.48 5.79
N GLY A 174 11.58 -15.08 6.00
CA GLY A 174 11.69 -16.35 6.71
C GLY A 174 11.18 -16.28 8.16
N SER A 175 11.45 -15.16 8.86
CA SER A 175 10.92 -14.94 10.21
C SER A 175 9.40 -14.80 10.21
N PHE A 176 8.85 -14.09 9.21
CA PHE A 176 7.41 -13.95 9.02
C PHE A 176 6.71 -15.29 8.78
N LEU A 177 7.31 -16.18 7.97
CA LEU A 177 6.77 -17.52 7.71
C LEU A 177 6.69 -18.37 8.99
N LEU A 178 7.71 -18.31 9.86
CA LEU A 178 7.72 -19.08 11.11
C LEU A 178 6.74 -18.52 12.15
N ASP A 179 6.70 -17.20 12.30
CA ASP A 179 6.02 -16.58 13.45
C ASP A 179 4.55 -16.28 13.18
N LYS A 180 4.22 -15.87 11.94
CA LYS A 180 2.96 -15.18 11.67
C LYS A 180 2.11 -15.84 10.60
N PHE A 181 2.70 -16.51 9.60
CA PHE A 181 1.93 -17.03 8.47
C PHE A 181 1.30 -18.40 8.79
N PRO A 182 -0.03 -18.47 8.96
CA PRO A 182 -0.68 -19.74 9.27
C PRO A 182 -0.65 -20.67 8.05
N GLY A 183 -0.16 -21.89 8.24
CA GLY A 183 -0.09 -22.88 7.15
C GLY A 183 1.15 -22.74 6.25
N ALA A 184 2.10 -21.86 6.58
CA ALA A 184 3.42 -21.89 5.96
C ALA A 184 4.11 -23.24 6.22
N ASP A 185 4.80 -23.75 5.20
CA ASP A 185 5.71 -24.87 5.38
C ASP A 185 6.94 -24.39 6.17
N PRO A 186 7.18 -24.92 7.39
CA PRO A 186 8.36 -24.55 8.15
C PRO A 186 9.66 -24.87 7.40
N GLU A 187 9.66 -25.87 6.51
CA GLU A 187 10.84 -26.21 5.71
C GLU A 187 11.24 -25.06 4.77
N GLU A 188 10.27 -24.41 4.12
CA GLU A 188 10.53 -23.23 3.28
C GLU A 188 11.22 -22.13 4.08
N ALA A 189 10.70 -21.83 5.26
CA ALA A 189 11.25 -20.81 6.13
C ALA A 189 12.69 -21.15 6.57
N PHE A 190 12.94 -22.42 6.92
CA PHE A 190 14.29 -22.88 7.28
C PHE A 190 15.27 -22.81 6.11
N VAL A 191 14.85 -23.16 4.89
CA VAL A 191 15.67 -23.04 3.68
C VAL A 191 16.05 -21.57 3.46
N VAL A 192 15.08 -20.66 3.49
CA VAL A 192 15.31 -19.22 3.32
C VAL A 192 16.28 -18.68 4.38
N LEU A 193 16.09 -19.04 5.65
CA LEU A 193 16.97 -18.59 6.74
C LEU A 193 18.37 -19.21 6.66
N THR A 194 18.49 -20.44 6.16
CA THR A 194 19.78 -21.11 5.92
C THR A 194 20.56 -20.38 4.82
N GLU A 195 19.91 -19.99 3.72
CA GLU A 195 20.54 -19.18 2.67
C GLU A 195 21.04 -17.82 3.20
N VAL A 196 20.27 -17.19 4.10
CA VAL A 196 20.67 -15.93 4.74
C VAL A 196 21.89 -16.15 5.62
N ARG A 197 21.88 -17.20 6.45
CA ARG A 197 23.01 -17.58 7.31
C ARG A 197 24.26 -17.81 6.48
N ASP A 198 24.16 -18.60 5.42
CA ASP A 198 25.29 -18.94 4.58
C ASP A 198 25.82 -17.71 3.82
N SER A 199 24.93 -16.78 3.43
CA SER A 199 25.30 -15.49 2.84
C SER A 199 25.98 -14.52 3.82
N ALA A 200 25.77 -14.71 5.13
CA ALA A 200 26.34 -13.92 6.21
C ALA A 200 27.66 -14.49 6.75
N MET A 201 27.93 -15.78 6.55
CA MET A 201 29.20 -16.40 6.97
C MET A 201 30.39 -15.68 6.32
N GLY A 202 31.35 -15.26 7.16
CA GLY A 202 32.53 -14.49 6.72
C GLY A 202 32.33 -12.98 6.57
N LYS A 203 31.12 -12.45 6.80
CA LYS A 203 30.81 -11.00 6.73
C LYS A 203 30.43 -10.45 8.11
N VAL A 204 31.41 -9.88 8.84
CA VAL A 204 31.28 -9.36 10.23
C VAL A 204 30.19 -8.27 10.41
N VAL A 205 29.72 -7.65 9.32
CA VAL A 205 28.87 -6.43 9.35
C VAL A 205 27.36 -6.75 9.32
N PHE A 206 26.93 -8.00 9.12
CA PHE A 206 25.50 -8.32 8.98
C PHE A 206 24.67 -8.03 10.24
N PHE A 207 25.19 -8.32 11.43
CA PHE A 207 24.43 -8.19 12.69
C PHE A 207 24.15 -6.74 13.12
N ILE A 208 25.10 -5.82 12.94
CA ILE A 208 24.93 -4.40 13.30
C ILE A 208 23.84 -3.76 12.43
N SER A 209 23.73 -4.26 11.21
CA SER A 209 22.90 -3.70 10.14
C SER A 209 21.44 -4.06 10.28
N LEU A 210 21.14 -5.28 10.73
CA LEU A 210 19.77 -5.68 11.06
C LEU A 210 19.21 -4.82 12.20
N ASN A 211 19.99 -4.61 13.27
CA ASN A 211 19.57 -3.74 14.37
C ASN A 211 19.45 -2.28 13.94
N LEU A 212 20.36 -1.74 13.11
CA LEU A 212 20.29 -0.34 12.68
C LEU A 212 19.17 -0.07 11.66
N ILE A 213 18.82 -1.06 10.83
CA ILE A 213 17.70 -0.97 9.89
C ILE A 213 16.38 -1.10 10.66
N CYS A 214 16.28 -2.02 11.64
CA CYS A 214 15.13 -2.08 12.54
C CYS A 214 14.95 -0.77 13.35
N LEU A 215 16.05 -0.17 13.84
CA LEU A 215 16.03 1.09 14.60
C LEU A 215 15.82 2.36 13.76
N ARG A 216 16.00 2.32 12.44
CA ARG A 216 15.72 3.47 11.55
C ARG A 216 14.39 3.37 10.80
N ILE A 217 13.76 2.19 10.79
CA ILE A 217 12.46 1.96 10.13
C ILE A 217 11.29 2.18 11.10
N PHE A 218 11.50 2.08 12.42
CA PHE A 218 10.53 2.50 13.43
C PHE A 218 10.93 3.87 14.00
N PRO A 219 10.12 4.94 13.81
CA PRO A 219 10.23 6.16 14.62
C PRO A 219 9.74 5.94 16.05
#